data_AF-A0A927U7F4-F1
#
_entry.id   AF-A0A927U7F4-F1
#
_cell.length_a   1.000
_cell.length_b   1.000
_cell.length_c   1.000
_cell.angle_alpha   90.00
_cell.angle_beta   90.00
_cell.angle_gamma   90.00
#
_symmetry.space_group_name_H-M   'P 1'
#
loop_
_entity.id
_entity.type
_entity.pdbx_description
1 polymer ?
#
loop_
_entity_poly.entity_id
_entity_poly.type
_entity_poly.pdbx_seq_one_letter_code
_entity_poly.pdbx_strand_id
1 'polypeptide(L)'
;MQYNSDKTLITNENAYGILKAFANEYKRQNGEAPAEIIIVGGGSIMLNYGFRKSTQDFDIMISGGGADIKNIIHYVADKYNLPNDWMNTDFKRTISYSSKLRQVSSHMFSFNHNSLEIRTVKDEYLIAMKMISARQYRNDLSDIVGILLFAMQNNNPIAYRTIEYAIIELYDSTKNIKSEVIERVKKYSSMSESELSDEYSKIKEDENKTLEDLQDIDNKYKGVVNEASVDTVIAALRRKENKS
;
A
#
# COMPACT_ATOMS: atom_id res chain seq x y z
N MET A 1 -1.10 -17.85 2.15
CA MET A 1 -1.84 -16.59 1.87
C MET A 1 -3.00 -16.89 0.95
N GLN A 2 -4.24 -16.95 1.47
CA GLN A 2 -5.40 -17.25 0.62
C GLN A 2 -5.83 -16.01 -0.15
N TYR A 3 -5.53 -16.00 -1.44
CA TYR A 3 -6.29 -15.22 -2.41
C TYR A 3 -7.69 -15.83 -2.47
N ASN A 4 -8.69 -15.16 -1.91
CA ASN A 4 -10.06 -15.57 -2.12
C ASN A 4 -10.48 -15.12 -3.52
N SER A 5 -10.32 -16.00 -4.51
CA SER A 5 -10.58 -15.71 -5.94
C SER A 5 -12.00 -15.25 -6.23
N ASP A 6 -12.92 -15.45 -5.30
CA ASP A 6 -14.34 -15.18 -5.46
C ASP A 6 -14.72 -13.75 -5.01
N LYS A 7 -13.77 -12.99 -4.45
CA LYS A 7 -13.99 -11.62 -3.97
C LYS A 7 -13.56 -10.58 -5.00
N THR A 8 -14.33 -9.51 -5.09
CA THR A 8 -14.07 -8.39 -6.00
C THR A 8 -12.83 -7.62 -5.53
N LEU A 9 -11.90 -7.35 -6.45
CA LEU A 9 -10.77 -6.45 -6.21
C LEU A 9 -11.21 -4.98 -6.31
N ILE A 10 -10.56 -4.13 -5.52
CA ILE A 10 -10.72 -2.69 -5.64
C ILE A 10 -9.81 -2.21 -6.78
N THR A 11 -10.35 -1.48 -7.74
CA THR A 11 -9.66 -0.98 -8.93
C THR A 11 -9.86 0.52 -9.08
N ASN A 12 -9.09 1.15 -9.97
CA ASN A 12 -9.26 2.57 -10.30
C ASN A 12 -10.66 2.91 -10.84
N GLU A 13 -11.34 1.93 -11.42
CA GLU A 13 -12.67 2.10 -12.01
C GLU A 13 -13.79 2.02 -10.96
N ASN A 14 -13.64 1.17 -9.94
CA ASN A 14 -14.69 0.92 -8.94
C ASN A 14 -14.46 1.64 -7.60
N ALA A 15 -13.23 2.09 -7.29
CA ALA A 15 -12.86 2.62 -5.99
C ALA A 15 -13.71 3.82 -5.57
N TYR A 16 -13.94 4.77 -6.49
CA TYR A 16 -14.80 5.93 -6.19
C TYR A 16 -16.23 5.51 -5.87
N GLY A 17 -16.77 4.53 -6.60
CA GLY A 17 -18.11 3.98 -6.36
C GLY A 17 -18.23 3.31 -4.99
N ILE A 18 -17.22 2.51 -4.61
CA ILE A 18 -17.13 1.84 -3.30
C ILE A 18 -17.04 2.88 -2.17
N LEU A 19 -16.13 3.85 -2.28
CA LEU A 19 -15.96 4.91 -1.28
C LEU A 19 -17.19 5.81 -1.16
N LYS A 20 -17.88 6.10 -2.27
CA LYS A 20 -19.15 6.82 -2.26
C LYS A 20 -20.27 6.01 -1.59
N ALA A 21 -20.30 4.69 -1.78
CA ALA A 21 -21.26 3.83 -1.09
C ALA A 21 -21.01 3.80 0.42
N PHE A 22 -19.74 3.73 0.84
CA PHE A 22 -19.35 3.91 2.23
C PHE A 22 -19.82 5.27 2.75
N ALA A 23 -19.58 6.36 2.02
CA ALA A 23 -19.98 7.70 2.43
C ALA A 23 -21.51 7.84 2.59
N ASN A 24 -22.29 7.29 1.67
CA ASN A 24 -23.75 7.32 1.74
C ASN A 24 -24.27 6.55 2.96
N GLU A 25 -23.68 5.38 3.21
CA GLU A 25 -24.07 4.54 4.35
C GLU A 25 -23.63 5.17 5.68
N TYR A 26 -22.45 5.79 5.72
CA TYR A 26 -22.00 6.62 6.82
C TYR A 26 -22.99 7.76 7.09
N LYS A 27 -23.45 8.48 6.06
CA LYS A 27 -24.47 9.53 6.21
C LYS A 27 -25.78 9.00 6.75
N ARG A 28 -26.21 7.83 6.28
CA ARG A 28 -27.46 7.19 6.71
C ARG A 28 -27.43 6.83 8.20
N GLN A 29 -26.31 6.33 8.71
CA GLN A 29 -26.20 5.88 10.10
C GLN A 29 -25.77 7.00 11.06
N ASN A 30 -24.92 7.93 10.62
CA ASN A 30 -24.28 8.92 11.48
C ASN A 30 -24.68 10.37 11.17
N GLY A 31 -25.59 10.60 10.21
CA GLY A 31 -25.94 11.94 9.75
C GLY A 31 -24.76 12.65 9.07
N GLU A 32 -24.59 13.93 9.34
CA GLU A 32 -23.47 14.74 8.77
C GLU A 32 -22.33 14.93 9.78
N ALA A 33 -22.16 13.99 10.71
CA ALA A 33 -21.05 14.00 11.65
C ALA A 33 -19.71 14.03 10.88
N PRO A 34 -18.79 14.98 11.17
CA PRO A 34 -17.50 15.04 10.49
C PRO A 34 -16.65 13.79 10.75
N ALA A 35 -16.07 13.24 9.68
CA ALA A 35 -15.05 12.20 9.72
C ALA A 35 -13.99 12.42 8.63
N GLU A 36 -12.80 11.93 8.92
CA GLU A 36 -11.63 11.98 8.03
C GLU A 36 -11.09 10.56 7.90
N ILE A 37 -10.93 10.10 6.65
CA ILE A 37 -10.30 8.82 6.31
C ILE A 37 -9.00 9.12 5.57
N ILE A 38 -7.88 8.68 6.13
CA ILE A 38 -6.57 8.74 5.49
C ILE A 38 -6.26 7.34 4.95
N ILE A 39 -6.21 7.21 3.63
CA ILE A 39 -5.83 5.98 2.94
C ILE A 39 -4.31 5.96 2.75
N VAL A 40 -3.69 4.82 3.07
CA VAL A 40 -2.25 4.58 2.90
C VAL A 40 -2.00 3.31 2.06
N GLY A 41 -0.73 2.92 1.93
CA GLY A 41 -0.37 1.63 1.34
C GLY A 41 -0.78 1.46 -0.13
N GLY A 42 -1.09 0.22 -0.51
CA GLY A 42 -1.41 -0.14 -1.90
C GLY A 42 -2.64 0.58 -2.46
N GLY A 43 -3.64 0.83 -1.62
CA GLY A 43 -4.83 1.58 -2.00
C GLY A 43 -4.54 3.06 -2.29
N SER A 44 -3.68 3.70 -1.50
CA SER A 44 -3.24 5.06 -1.80
C SER A 44 -2.47 5.13 -3.13
N ILE A 45 -1.60 4.15 -3.39
CA ILE A 45 -0.84 4.10 -4.64
C ILE A 45 -1.78 3.93 -5.85
N MET A 46 -2.74 3.01 -5.73
CA MET A 46 -3.75 2.78 -6.75
C MET A 46 -4.47 4.09 -7.10
N LEU A 47 -4.96 4.81 -6.09
CA LEU A 47 -5.71 6.06 -6.27
C LEU A 47 -4.91 7.20 -6.90
N ASN A 48 -3.59 7.27 -6.68
CA ASN A 48 -2.79 8.44 -7.06
C ASN A 48 -1.99 8.29 -8.37
N TYR A 49 -1.56 7.08 -8.75
CA TYR A 49 -0.49 6.94 -9.76
C TYR A 49 -0.85 6.18 -11.05
N GLY A 50 -1.98 5.48 -11.09
CA GLY A 50 -2.48 4.80 -12.30
C GLY A 50 -1.67 3.58 -12.80
N PHE A 51 -0.40 3.41 -12.40
CA PHE A 51 0.39 2.20 -12.69
C PHE A 51 -0.07 0.99 -11.88
N ARG A 52 -0.58 1.24 -10.66
CA ARG A 52 -1.21 0.23 -9.80
C ARG A 52 -2.69 0.10 -10.20
N LYS A 53 -3.06 -1.05 -10.76
CA LYS A 53 -4.42 -1.28 -11.28
C LYS A 53 -5.44 -1.68 -10.23
N SER A 54 -4.99 -2.33 -9.14
CA SER A 54 -5.88 -2.81 -8.09
C SER A 54 -5.21 -2.95 -6.72
N THR A 55 -6.04 -3.03 -5.69
CA THR A 55 -5.69 -3.40 -4.32
C THR A 55 -6.71 -4.38 -3.76
N GLN A 56 -6.32 -5.16 -2.76
CA GLN A 56 -7.24 -6.08 -2.06
C GLN A 56 -8.11 -5.30 -1.06
N ASP A 57 -7.49 -4.31 -0.41
CA ASP A 57 -8.05 -3.54 0.67
C ASP A 57 -7.49 -2.10 0.68
N PHE A 58 -8.16 -1.26 1.47
CA PHE A 58 -7.72 0.04 1.90
C PHE A 58 -7.24 -0.03 3.34
N ASP A 59 -5.93 0.14 3.52
CA ASP A 59 -5.32 0.46 4.81
C ASP A 59 -5.69 1.90 5.18
N ILE A 60 -6.40 2.11 6.29
CA ILE A 60 -6.92 3.43 6.66
C ILE A 60 -6.65 3.85 8.10
N MET A 61 -6.42 5.15 8.29
CA MET A 61 -6.73 5.82 9.56
C MET A 61 -8.07 6.50 9.43
N ILE A 62 -8.95 6.31 10.41
CA ILE A 62 -10.17 7.08 10.53
C ILE A 62 -10.11 7.93 11.80
N SER A 63 -10.51 9.18 11.70
CA SER A 63 -10.74 10.08 12.83
C SER A 63 -12.11 10.74 12.72
N GLY A 64 -12.72 11.03 13.86
CA GLY A 64 -14.13 11.42 13.92
C GLY A 64 -15.08 10.24 13.64
N GLY A 65 -16.37 10.55 13.52
CA GLY A 65 -17.42 9.58 13.22
C GLY A 65 -18.18 8.98 14.40
N GLY A 66 -19.35 8.40 14.08
CA GLY A 66 -20.23 7.73 15.04
C GLY A 66 -19.81 6.31 15.37
N ALA A 67 -20.54 5.67 16.29
CA ALA A 67 -20.11 4.45 16.98
C ALA A 67 -19.98 3.19 16.11
N ASP A 68 -20.46 3.19 14.86
CA ASP A 68 -20.67 1.94 14.09
C ASP A 68 -20.02 1.89 12.69
N ILE A 69 -18.77 2.32 12.60
CA ILE A 69 -17.97 2.22 11.35
C ILE A 69 -17.85 0.77 10.85
N LYS A 70 -17.78 -0.20 11.76
CA LYS A 70 -17.60 -1.62 11.41
C LYS A 70 -18.81 -2.17 10.64
N ASN A 71 -20.03 -1.86 11.06
CA ASN A 71 -21.22 -2.33 10.33
C ASN A 71 -21.35 -1.64 8.96
N ILE A 72 -20.92 -0.39 8.84
CA ILE A 72 -20.85 0.30 7.54
C ILE A 72 -19.88 -0.43 6.59
N ILE A 73 -18.69 -0.80 7.08
CA ILE A 73 -17.68 -1.54 6.29
C ILE A 73 -18.26 -2.88 5.81
N HIS A 74 -18.89 -3.65 6.69
CA HIS A 74 -19.50 -4.94 6.32
C HIS A 74 -20.66 -4.78 5.33
N TYR A 75 -21.53 -3.79 5.52
CA TYR A 75 -22.61 -3.52 4.59
C TYR A 75 -22.11 -3.23 3.16
N VAL A 76 -21.05 -2.42 3.04
CA VAL A 76 -20.42 -2.14 1.75
C VAL A 76 -19.72 -3.40 1.21
N ALA A 77 -19.10 -4.19 2.08
CA ALA A 77 -18.47 -5.45 1.69
C ALA A 77 -19.47 -6.40 1.04
N ASP A 78 -20.64 -6.60 1.66
CA ASP A 78 -21.71 -7.43 1.12
C ASP A 78 -22.23 -6.88 -0.20
N LYS A 79 -22.48 -5.57 -0.27
CA LYS A 79 -23.02 -4.90 -1.46
C LYS A 79 -22.11 -5.01 -2.69
N TYR A 80 -20.79 -4.98 -2.49
CA TYR A 80 -19.80 -5.00 -3.58
C TYR A 80 -19.04 -6.33 -3.68
N ASN A 81 -19.46 -7.35 -2.93
CA ASN A 81 -18.77 -8.64 -2.79
C ASN A 81 -17.26 -8.48 -2.50
N LEU A 82 -16.91 -7.57 -1.60
CA LEU A 82 -15.54 -7.36 -1.14
C LEU A 82 -15.20 -8.32 0.01
N PRO A 83 -13.91 -8.50 0.34
CA PRO A 83 -13.48 -9.09 1.61
C PRO A 83 -14.06 -8.31 2.80
N ASN A 84 -14.31 -8.95 3.95
CA ASN A 84 -14.86 -8.26 5.13
C ASN A 84 -13.92 -7.18 5.69
N ASP A 85 -12.64 -7.30 5.39
CA ASP A 85 -11.52 -6.43 5.77
C ASP A 85 -11.04 -5.53 4.63
N TRP A 86 -11.84 -5.35 3.57
CA TRP A 86 -11.55 -4.47 2.42
C TRP A 86 -11.22 -3.02 2.82
N MET A 87 -11.61 -2.61 4.02
CA MET A 87 -11.20 -1.37 4.66
C MET A 87 -10.88 -1.69 6.11
N ASN A 88 -9.63 -1.50 6.52
CA ASN A 88 -9.17 -1.91 7.85
C ASN A 88 -8.11 -0.95 8.42
N THR A 89 -7.78 -1.15 9.70
CA THR A 89 -6.79 -0.34 10.42
C THR A 89 -5.58 -1.16 10.87
N ASP A 90 -5.40 -2.34 10.29
CA ASP A 90 -4.45 -3.35 10.78
C ASP A 90 -3.00 -2.92 10.56
N PHE A 91 -2.75 -2.12 9.53
CA PHE A 91 -1.45 -1.50 9.29
C PHE A 91 -0.93 -0.70 10.51
N LYS A 92 -1.81 -0.22 11.41
CA LYS A 92 -1.39 0.47 12.65
C LYS A 92 -0.58 -0.42 13.59
N ARG A 93 -0.64 -1.74 13.41
CA ARG A 93 0.13 -2.73 14.19
C ARG A 93 1.44 -3.12 13.53
N THR A 94 1.78 -2.56 12.38
CA THR A 94 3.01 -2.87 11.64
C THR A 94 4.07 -1.81 11.87
N ILE A 95 5.33 -2.15 11.56
CA ILE A 95 6.47 -1.23 11.66
C ILE A 95 6.39 -0.04 10.70
N SER A 96 5.54 -0.11 9.66
CA SER A 96 5.35 1.00 8.71
C SER A 96 4.38 2.07 9.22
N TYR A 97 3.71 1.86 10.35
CA TYR A 97 2.84 2.87 10.96
C TYR A 97 3.65 4.07 11.48
N SER A 98 3.10 5.28 11.30
CA SER A 98 3.60 6.50 11.92
C SER A 98 2.43 7.33 12.45
N SER A 99 2.60 7.94 13.62
CA SER A 99 1.61 8.85 14.20
C SER A 99 1.49 10.17 13.44
N LYS A 100 2.47 10.49 12.57
CA LYS A 100 2.54 11.73 11.79
C LYS A 100 1.83 11.64 10.44
N LEU A 101 1.22 10.49 10.09
CA LEU A 101 0.55 10.28 8.81
C LEU A 101 -0.53 11.32 8.48
N ARG A 102 -1.25 11.82 9.50
CA ARG A 102 -2.23 12.90 9.30
C ARG A 102 -1.58 14.19 8.78
N GLN A 103 -0.41 14.55 9.31
CA GLN A 103 0.31 15.79 8.97
C GLN A 103 0.84 15.78 7.54
N VAL A 104 1.25 14.60 7.05
CA VAL A 104 1.85 14.45 5.72
C VAL A 104 0.84 14.02 4.64
N SER A 105 -0.37 13.62 5.04
CA SER A 105 -1.44 13.29 4.10
C SER A 105 -2.00 14.53 3.40
N SER A 106 -2.49 14.37 2.18
CA SER A 106 -3.13 15.43 1.38
C SER A 106 -4.60 15.11 1.13
N HIS A 107 -5.41 16.16 0.99
CA HIS A 107 -6.80 16.03 0.55
C HIS A 107 -6.88 15.37 -0.84
N MET A 108 -7.79 14.42 -1.02
CA MET A 108 -8.07 13.79 -2.32
C MET A 108 -9.48 14.17 -2.81
N PHE A 109 -10.52 13.90 -2.01
CA PHE A 109 -11.89 14.35 -2.27
C PHE A 109 -12.76 14.29 -1.01
N SER A 110 -13.92 14.94 -1.05
CA SER A 110 -14.92 14.95 0.02
C SER A 110 -16.28 14.43 -0.44
N PHE A 111 -17.01 13.81 0.47
CA PHE A 111 -18.42 13.43 0.31
C PHE A 111 -19.32 14.18 1.29
N ASN A 112 -20.64 14.06 1.09
CA ASN A 112 -21.66 14.50 2.06
C ASN A 112 -21.48 15.96 2.53
N HIS A 113 -21.38 16.91 1.60
CA HIS A 113 -21.15 18.33 1.93
C HIS A 113 -19.93 18.57 2.84
N ASN A 114 -18.83 17.85 2.58
CA ASN A 114 -17.57 17.91 3.34
C ASN A 114 -17.63 17.33 4.77
N SER A 115 -18.67 16.57 5.12
CA SER A 115 -18.69 15.83 6.39
C SER A 115 -17.85 14.55 6.37
N LEU A 116 -17.49 14.01 5.19
CA LEU A 116 -16.54 12.91 5.09
C LEU A 116 -15.40 13.28 4.14
N GLU A 117 -14.21 13.50 4.68
CA GLU A 117 -13.00 13.81 3.92
C GLU A 117 -12.20 12.53 3.66
N ILE A 118 -11.79 12.33 2.40
CA ILE A 118 -10.81 11.31 2.02
C ILE A 118 -9.47 11.99 1.75
N ARG A 119 -8.44 11.52 2.45
CA ARG A 119 -7.05 11.94 2.33
C ARG A 119 -6.19 10.77 1.90
N THR A 120 -5.07 11.05 1.26
CA THR A 120 -4.08 10.06 0.84
C THR A 120 -2.68 10.48 1.28
N VAL A 121 -1.84 9.51 1.63
CA VAL A 121 -0.39 9.73 1.74
C VAL A 121 0.23 9.48 0.37
N LYS A 122 1.17 10.32 -0.07
CA LYS A 122 1.73 10.28 -1.42
C LYS A 122 3.24 10.52 -1.46
N ASP A 123 3.81 10.23 -2.62
CA ASP A 123 5.14 10.58 -3.11
C ASP A 123 6.25 10.06 -2.18
N GLU A 124 7.17 10.91 -1.74
CA GLU A 124 8.28 10.55 -0.86
C GLU A 124 7.84 9.85 0.43
N TYR A 125 6.66 10.18 0.96
CA TYR A 125 6.14 9.53 2.17
C TYR A 125 5.66 8.11 1.92
N LEU A 126 5.03 7.84 0.77
CA LEU A 126 4.72 6.46 0.39
C LEU A 126 6.00 5.66 0.14
N ILE A 127 7.00 6.25 -0.53
CA ILE A 127 8.30 5.61 -0.72
C ILE A 127 8.92 5.27 0.64
N ALA A 128 8.93 6.20 1.59
CA ALA A 128 9.43 5.98 2.95
C ALA A 128 8.71 4.81 3.65
N MET A 129 7.38 4.77 3.59
CA MET A 129 6.59 3.66 4.14
C MET A 129 6.93 2.31 3.50
N LYS A 130 7.12 2.28 2.17
CA LYS A 130 7.50 1.09 1.42
C LYS A 130 8.93 0.63 1.71
N MET A 131 9.85 1.56 1.98
CA MET A 131 11.21 1.23 2.38
C MET A 131 11.27 0.57 3.76
N ILE A 132 10.39 0.98 4.69
CA ILE A 132 10.27 0.35 6.01
C ILE A 132 9.69 -1.05 5.91
N SER A 133 8.67 -1.27 5.06
CA SER A 133 8.06 -2.59 4.91
C SER A 133 8.89 -3.55 4.05
N ALA A 134 9.38 -3.10 2.90
CA ALA A 134 10.28 -3.78 1.98
C ALA A 134 10.00 -5.28 1.75
N ARG A 135 8.72 -5.66 1.61
CA ARG A 135 8.30 -7.06 1.43
C ARG A 135 8.62 -7.53 0.02
N GLN A 136 9.46 -8.55 -0.08
CA GLN A 136 10.02 -9.06 -1.34
C GLN A 136 9.03 -9.84 -2.22
N TYR A 137 7.85 -10.17 -1.70
CA TYR A 137 6.80 -10.96 -2.36
C TYR A 137 5.49 -10.18 -2.50
N ARG A 138 5.50 -8.91 -2.09
CA ARG A 138 4.38 -7.98 -2.31
C ARG A 138 4.75 -7.08 -3.47
N ASN A 139 4.35 -5.82 -3.41
CA ASN A 139 4.62 -4.85 -4.46
C ASN A 139 5.51 -3.72 -3.93
N ASP A 140 6.18 -3.92 -2.79
CA ASP A 140 6.78 -2.79 -2.09
C ASP A 140 7.94 -2.17 -2.88
N LEU A 141 8.72 -2.98 -3.60
CA LEU A 141 9.83 -2.47 -4.40
C LEU A 141 9.35 -1.95 -5.76
N SER A 142 8.43 -2.65 -6.42
CA SER A 142 7.85 -2.14 -7.68
C SER A 142 7.06 -0.86 -7.45
N ASP A 143 6.37 -0.72 -6.31
CA ASP A 143 5.67 0.51 -5.94
C ASP A 143 6.66 1.69 -5.76
N ILE A 144 7.84 1.47 -5.14
CA ILE A 144 8.86 2.52 -5.02
C ILE A 144 9.31 2.99 -6.41
N VAL A 145 9.70 2.07 -7.28
CA VAL A 145 10.17 2.41 -8.64
C VAL A 145 9.05 3.03 -9.46
N GLY A 146 7.82 2.54 -9.33
CA GLY A 146 6.63 3.08 -10.00
C GLY A 146 6.33 4.53 -9.60
N ILE A 147 6.45 4.87 -8.32
CA ILE A 147 6.29 6.26 -7.85
C ILE A 147 7.40 7.15 -8.42
N LEU A 148 8.66 6.70 -8.39
CA LEU A 148 9.78 7.46 -8.97
C LEU A 148 9.60 7.71 -10.48
N LEU A 149 9.21 6.66 -11.22
CA LEU A 149 8.94 6.74 -12.65
C LEU A 149 7.78 7.69 -12.95
N PHE A 150 6.66 7.56 -12.24
CA PHE A 150 5.52 8.47 -12.40
C PHE A 150 5.92 9.92 -12.13
N ALA A 151 6.67 10.16 -11.05
CA ALA A 151 7.10 11.51 -10.68
C ALA A 151 8.02 12.10 -11.75
N MET A 152 8.93 11.29 -12.33
CA MET A 152 9.79 11.70 -13.45
C MET A 152 8.99 12.05 -14.71
N GLN A 153 8.02 11.20 -15.10
CA GLN A 153 7.15 11.43 -16.25
C GLN A 153 6.28 12.69 -16.11
N ASN A 154 6.01 13.11 -14.88
CA ASN A 154 5.28 14.33 -14.57
C ASN A 154 6.19 15.53 -14.26
N ASN A 155 7.46 15.49 -14.69
CA ASN A 155 8.46 16.56 -14.50
C ASN A 155 8.72 16.94 -13.02
N ASN A 156 8.56 15.99 -12.10
CA ASN A 156 8.81 16.18 -10.67
C ASN A 156 9.67 15.03 -10.09
N PRO A 157 10.92 14.84 -10.55
CA PRO A 157 11.75 13.74 -10.09
C PRO A 157 12.04 13.84 -8.58
N ILE A 158 11.92 12.71 -7.88
CA ILE A 158 12.12 12.65 -6.42
C ILE A 158 13.54 12.17 -6.12
N ALA A 159 14.36 13.06 -5.56
CA ALA A 159 15.71 12.73 -5.14
C ALA A 159 15.73 11.91 -3.83
N TYR A 160 16.74 11.06 -3.65
CA TYR A 160 16.92 10.28 -2.41
C TYR A 160 16.90 11.16 -1.14
N ARG A 161 17.48 12.36 -1.19
CA ARG A 161 17.50 13.28 -0.04
C ARG A 161 16.08 13.66 0.42
N THR A 162 15.14 13.83 -0.50
CA THR A 162 13.73 14.11 -0.18
C THR A 162 13.09 12.91 0.52
N ILE A 163 13.37 11.71 0.03
CA ILE A 163 12.89 10.45 0.64
C ILE A 163 13.51 10.25 2.04
N GLU A 164 14.80 10.55 2.20
CA GLU A 164 15.48 10.49 3.50
C GLU A 164 14.84 11.44 4.51
N TYR A 165 14.50 12.66 4.09
CA TYR A 165 13.75 13.59 4.95
C TYR A 165 12.37 13.04 5.33
N ALA A 166 11.63 12.47 4.38
CA ALA A 166 10.33 11.85 4.66
C ALA A 166 10.45 10.67 5.64
N ILE A 167 11.53 9.88 5.56
CA ILE A 167 11.81 8.80 6.52
C ILE A 167 12.07 9.37 7.91
N ILE A 168 12.94 10.38 8.03
CA ILE A 168 13.26 11.01 9.31
C ILE A 168 12.00 11.68 9.89
N GLU A 169 11.20 12.32 9.05
CA GLU A 169 9.94 12.91 9.49
C GLU A 169 9.00 11.84 10.02
N LEU A 170 8.76 10.74 9.30
CA LEU A 170 7.82 9.70 9.74
C LEU A 170 8.31 8.83 10.91
N TYR A 171 9.61 8.54 10.97
CA TYR A 171 10.18 7.47 11.82
C TYR A 171 11.37 7.89 12.67
N ASP A 172 11.73 9.17 12.67
CA ASP A 172 12.82 9.80 13.43
C ASP A 172 14.24 9.31 13.10
N SER A 173 14.40 8.23 12.33
CA SER A 173 15.69 7.74 11.86
C SER A 173 15.57 6.75 10.69
N THR A 174 16.69 6.50 10.00
CA THR A 174 16.81 5.48 8.95
C THR A 174 17.21 4.09 9.48
N LYS A 175 17.45 3.94 10.79
CA LYS A 175 18.04 2.73 11.41
C LYS A 175 17.19 1.47 11.24
N ASN A 176 15.89 1.63 11.07
CA ASN A 176 14.94 0.52 10.95
C ASN A 176 14.79 0.02 9.49
N ILE A 177 15.54 0.60 8.54
CA ILE A 177 15.51 0.21 7.14
C ILE A 177 16.72 -0.69 6.83
N LYS A 178 16.47 -1.80 6.12
CA LYS A 178 17.54 -2.69 5.65
C LYS A 178 18.51 -1.92 4.74
N SER A 179 19.82 -2.06 4.96
CA SER A 179 20.84 -1.31 4.18
C SER A 179 20.73 -1.56 2.67
N GLU A 180 20.42 -2.79 2.28
CA GLU A 180 20.18 -3.16 0.88
C GLU A 180 19.05 -2.32 0.23
N VAL A 181 18.01 -1.97 1.00
CA VAL A 181 16.87 -1.17 0.51
C VAL A 181 17.33 0.27 0.32
N ILE A 182 18.11 0.81 1.26
CA ILE A 182 18.68 2.16 1.14
C ILE A 182 19.54 2.28 -0.12
N GLU A 183 20.45 1.33 -0.35
CA GLU A 183 21.34 1.33 -1.51
C GLU A 183 20.56 1.24 -2.83
N ARG A 184 19.55 0.37 -2.89
CA ARG A 184 18.66 0.25 -4.04
C ARG A 184 17.91 1.55 -4.33
N VAL A 185 17.30 2.17 -3.33
CA VAL A 185 16.53 3.41 -3.55
C VAL A 185 17.43 4.58 -3.94
N LYS A 186 18.65 4.67 -3.38
CA LYS A 186 19.67 5.63 -3.86
C LYS A 186 19.94 5.45 -5.36
N LYS A 187 20.20 4.21 -5.79
CA LYS A 187 20.39 3.86 -7.20
C LYS A 187 19.16 4.28 -8.04
N TYR A 188 17.95 3.88 -7.64
CA TYR A 188 16.71 4.18 -8.37
C TYR A 188 16.49 5.68 -8.54
N SER A 189 16.69 6.48 -7.48
CA SER A 189 16.50 7.93 -7.55
C SER A 189 17.48 8.66 -8.47
N SER A 190 18.51 7.98 -8.98
CA SER A 190 19.53 8.52 -9.90
C SER A 190 19.41 8.00 -11.33
N MET A 191 18.48 7.09 -11.59
CA MET A 191 18.23 6.51 -12.91
C MET A 191 17.48 7.47 -13.83
N SER A 192 17.68 7.33 -15.13
CA SER A 192 16.85 7.93 -16.18
C SER A 192 15.46 7.26 -16.27
N GLU A 193 14.53 7.88 -17.00
CA GLU A 193 13.18 7.33 -17.20
C GLU A 193 13.21 5.93 -17.83
N SER A 194 14.05 5.72 -18.85
CA SER A 194 14.19 4.40 -19.50
C SER A 194 14.74 3.35 -18.55
N GLU A 195 15.73 3.71 -17.73
CA GLU A 195 16.30 2.80 -16.75
C GLU A 195 15.29 2.44 -15.64
N LEU A 196 14.50 3.42 -15.17
CA LEU A 196 13.42 3.19 -14.21
C LEU A 196 12.33 2.29 -14.79
N SER A 197 11.96 2.47 -16.05
CA SER A 197 10.96 1.62 -16.72
C SER A 197 11.43 0.17 -16.83
N ASP A 198 12.69 -0.05 -17.22
CA ASP A 198 13.27 -1.38 -17.31
C ASP A 198 13.40 -2.04 -15.92
N GLU A 199 13.84 -1.27 -14.92
CA GLU A 199 13.98 -1.74 -13.55
C GLU A 199 12.61 -2.06 -12.92
N TYR A 200 11.57 -1.25 -13.18
CA TYR A 200 10.21 -1.52 -12.73
C TYR A 200 9.70 -2.86 -13.25
N SER A 201 9.91 -3.12 -14.54
CA SER A 201 9.48 -4.37 -15.19
C SER A 201 10.16 -5.59 -14.58
N LYS A 202 11.48 -5.52 -14.36
CA LYS A 202 12.27 -6.59 -13.73
C LYS A 202 11.83 -6.87 -12.30
N ILE A 203 11.72 -5.83 -11.47
CA ILE A 203 11.29 -5.99 -10.07
C ILE A 203 9.89 -6.58 -10.02
N LYS A 204 9.00 -6.17 -10.93
CA LYS A 204 7.63 -6.69 -10.96
C LYS A 204 7.59 -8.18 -11.26
N GLU A 205 8.41 -8.63 -12.21
CA GLU A 205 8.57 -10.05 -12.53
C GLU A 205 9.13 -10.83 -11.33
N ASP A 206 10.18 -10.32 -10.68
CA ASP A 206 10.78 -10.94 -9.50
C ASP A 206 9.79 -11.06 -8.32
N GLU A 207 9.00 -10.02 -8.05
CA GLU A 207 7.98 -10.00 -7.00
C GLU A 207 6.87 -11.02 -7.30
N ASN A 208 6.42 -11.11 -8.55
CA ASN A 208 5.41 -12.08 -8.98
C ASN A 208 5.93 -13.52 -8.85
N LYS A 209 7.14 -13.78 -9.34
CA LYS A 209 7.77 -15.11 -9.22
C LYS A 209 7.93 -15.51 -7.75
N THR A 210 8.41 -14.59 -6.91
CA THR A 210 8.55 -14.85 -5.46
C THR A 210 7.20 -15.18 -4.83
N LEU A 211 6.13 -14.48 -5.24
CA LEU A 211 4.78 -14.76 -4.76
C LEU A 211 4.29 -16.16 -5.19
N GLU A 212 4.51 -16.54 -6.45
CA GLU A 212 4.16 -17.87 -6.99
C GLU A 212 4.90 -18.98 -6.23
N ASP A 213 6.21 -18.85 -6.03
CA ASP A 213 7.01 -19.83 -5.27
C ASP A 213 6.50 -19.99 -3.83
N LEU A 214 6.09 -18.90 -3.18
CA LEU A 214 5.52 -18.94 -1.83
C LEU A 214 4.15 -19.62 -1.81
N GLN A 215 3.32 -19.40 -2.83
CA GLN A 215 2.02 -20.07 -2.95
C GLN A 215 2.20 -21.58 -3.14
N ASP A 216 3.17 -22.00 -3.95
CA ASP A 216 3.49 -23.42 -4.15
C ASP A 216 3.98 -24.09 -2.87
N ILE A 217 4.82 -23.41 -2.08
CA ILE A 217 5.25 -23.91 -0.77
C ILE A 217 4.07 -24.02 0.19
N ASP A 218 3.21 -23.00 0.28
CA ASP A 218 2.04 -23.02 1.19
C ASP A 218 1.03 -24.11 0.78
N ASN A 219 0.88 -24.37 -0.53
CA ASN A 219 0.06 -25.46 -1.06
C ASN A 219 0.63 -26.84 -0.68
N LYS A 220 1.96 -27.01 -0.74
CA LYS A 220 2.63 -28.27 -0.42
C LYS A 220 2.76 -28.51 1.09
N TYR A 221 2.98 -27.45 1.86
CA TYR A 221 3.22 -27.48 3.29
C TYR A 221 2.37 -26.40 3.98
N LYS A 222 1.07 -26.68 4.10
CA LYS A 222 0.08 -25.76 4.67
C LYS A 222 0.54 -25.17 6.01
N GLY A 223 0.56 -23.85 6.11
CA GLY A 223 0.90 -23.12 7.34
C GLY A 223 2.39 -22.84 7.52
N VAL A 224 3.25 -23.33 6.63
CA VAL A 224 4.70 -23.02 6.66
C VAL A 224 4.98 -21.59 6.26
N VAL A 225 4.16 -20.98 5.38
CA VAL A 225 4.34 -19.59 4.95
C VAL A 225 3.39 -18.67 5.73
N ASN A 226 3.95 -17.91 6.67
CA ASN A 226 3.25 -16.89 7.44
C ASN A 226 4.17 -15.68 7.69
N GLU A 227 3.65 -14.62 8.32
CA GLU A 227 4.41 -13.38 8.53
C GLU A 227 5.74 -13.57 9.28
N ALA A 228 5.83 -14.55 10.18
CA ALA A 228 7.05 -14.81 10.94
C ALA A 228 8.07 -15.65 10.15
N SER A 229 7.64 -16.46 9.19
CA SER A 229 8.50 -17.39 8.45
C SER A 229 8.84 -16.93 7.04
N VAL A 230 8.07 -16.03 6.44
CA VAL A 230 8.14 -15.71 5.01
C VAL A 230 9.53 -15.25 4.56
N ASP A 231 10.19 -14.35 5.30
CA ASP A 231 11.54 -13.89 4.97
C ASP A 231 12.57 -15.04 5.01
N THR A 232 12.40 -16.00 5.92
CA THR A 232 13.27 -17.19 6.01
C THR A 232 13.04 -18.13 4.84
N VAL A 233 11.78 -18.32 4.43
CA VAL A 233 11.42 -19.14 3.28
C VAL A 233 11.99 -18.54 1.99
N ILE A 234 11.85 -17.24 1.78
CA ILE A 234 12.42 -16.54 0.62
C ILE A 234 13.94 -16.65 0.60
N ALA A 235 14.62 -16.47 1.74
CA ALA A 235 16.06 -16.64 1.83
C ALA A 235 16.50 -18.07 1.46
N ALA A 236 15.73 -19.08 1.83
CA ALA A 236 15.99 -20.47 1.46
C ALA A 236 15.79 -20.72 -0.05
N LEU A 237 14.74 -20.16 -0.65
CA LEU A 237 14.47 -20.23 -2.10
C LEU A 237 15.65 -19.67 -2.91
N ARG A 238 16.08 -18.45 -2.60
CA ARG A 238 17.21 -17.79 -3.32
C ARG A 238 18.53 -18.53 -3.20
N ARG A 239 18.80 -19.17 -2.05
CA ARG A 239 20.00 -20.01 -1.87
C ARG A 239 19.98 -21.27 -2.72
N LYS A 240 18.79 -21.80 -3.04
CA LYS A 240 18.65 -22.99 -3.88
C LYS A 240 18.87 -22.64 -5.36
N GLU A 241 18.33 -21.50 -5.81
CA GLU A 241 18.53 -20.99 -7.16
C GLU A 241 20.01 -20.69 -7.45
N ASN A 242 20.73 -20.04 -6.53
CA ASN A 242 22.16 -19.74 -6.71
C ASN A 242 23.08 -20.97 -6.67
N LYS A 243 22.54 -22.17 -6.39
CA LYS A 243 23.30 -23.43 -6.38
C LYS A 243 22.98 -24.32 -7.58
N SER A 244 21.97 -23.95 -8.38
CA SER A 244 21.57 -24.66 -9.60
C SER A 244 22.17 -23.95 -10.81
#